data_AF-A0A564YVF3-F1
#
_entry.id   AF-A0A564YVF3-F1
#
_cell.length_a   1.000
_cell.length_b   1.000
_cell.length_c   1.000
_cell.angle_alpha   90.00
_cell.angle_beta   90.00
_cell.angle_gamma   90.00
#
_symmetry.space_group_name_H-M   'P 1'
#
loop_
_entity.id
_entity.type
_entity.pdbx_description
1 polymer ?
#
loop_
_entity_poly.entity_id
_entity_poly.type
_entity_poly.pdbx_seq_one_letter_code
_entity_poly.pdbx_strand_id
1 'polypeptide(L)'
;MGKMNIMHAFEQIGGHRGVFICGSYPVWLFCNRFGRINVFPHAIDGIISSFSPLNMESCPDGFVYFTHSNEMKLATLLPGYSYESEVGIGQIPVEDKPNFVQYHNKSKTYVVITSKEVKCCTVVKLTNEGLKEEEEVIRPPTCLLPKIDNYRMQVLAPVLSSDLRAGPTYELVPNSVFEFEQFEVVSSLTTVQLSSDLTFNETKDYLAIGANMSYGEEIPVRGRIVLIDIIEVVPEPGQPLTQHKVKKVYDGDQKGPVTALASCQGFLLSAIGQKIYIWTLMNGDLEGVAFVDTNVYIHSLMTANNIILAVDVNSSIHVLRFQVDMHVLSVVSRNFDYQTAFTANFFVDGGKLGYVVTDEMGNVMIYLYEPVELTSRHGQRLVRRVDAHLPSVTTTSLRVGNRFRHPLLSIKALQTELNEIKKNQEKTNKSVVGSGLFALLEYERARHSVYLGTRSGAIYVLTPIRQQTFTRLGIVEKNIINFVSSNAGLVPRACRQYHYNIPSLTNPCGNVIDGDLIQRYLLIPHDVKVEVAKKSGQSVQSIMDDIADIGAISLHF
;
A
#
# COMPACT_ATOMS: atom_id res chain seq x y z
N MET A 1 14.41 -39.13 -23.33
CA MET A 1 13.98 -38.12 -22.35
C MET A 1 12.56 -38.47 -21.92
N GLY A 2 12.39 -38.97 -20.69
CA GLY A 2 11.05 -39.29 -20.17
C GLY A 2 10.20 -38.02 -20.12
N LYS A 3 8.90 -38.13 -20.44
CA LYS A 3 7.94 -37.03 -20.27
C LYS A 3 7.96 -36.63 -18.80
N MET A 4 8.58 -35.48 -18.51
CA MET A 4 8.56 -34.90 -17.17
C MET A 4 7.13 -34.48 -16.91
N ASN A 5 6.46 -35.13 -15.95
CA ASN A 5 5.15 -34.69 -15.51
C ASN A 5 5.33 -33.36 -14.79
N ILE A 6 4.86 -32.28 -15.40
CA ILE A 6 4.96 -30.92 -14.86
C ILE A 6 3.75 -30.62 -13.96
N MET A 7 2.61 -31.28 -14.22
CA MET A 7 1.37 -31.11 -13.45
C MET A 7 1.20 -32.24 -12.46
N HIS A 8 1.06 -31.89 -11.19
CA HIS A 8 0.89 -32.82 -10.09
C HIS A 8 -0.43 -32.55 -9.39
N ALA A 9 -1.41 -33.44 -9.55
CA ALA A 9 -2.66 -33.36 -8.82
C ALA A 9 -2.45 -33.72 -7.34
N PHE A 10 -3.19 -33.06 -6.45
CA PHE A 10 -3.23 -33.35 -5.03
C PHE A 10 -4.65 -33.19 -4.49
N GLU A 11 -5.03 -34.03 -3.54
CA GLU A 11 -6.37 -34.01 -2.93
C GLU A 11 -6.40 -33.39 -1.55
N GLN A 12 -5.30 -33.50 -0.80
CA GLN A 12 -5.25 -33.12 0.62
C GLN A 12 -3.90 -32.48 0.95
N ILE A 13 -3.76 -31.20 0.63
CA ILE A 13 -2.65 -30.36 1.10
C ILE A 13 -3.26 -29.17 1.83
N GLY A 14 -3.00 -29.05 3.14
CA GLY A 14 -3.57 -27.99 3.98
C GLY A 14 -5.11 -27.90 3.93
N GLY A 15 -5.80 -29.02 3.67
CA GLY A 15 -7.26 -29.05 3.50
C GLY A 15 -7.77 -28.62 2.12
N HIS A 16 -6.87 -28.37 1.17
CA HIS A 16 -7.19 -27.98 -0.20
C HIS A 16 -6.89 -29.10 -1.20
N ARG A 17 -7.65 -29.05 -2.31
CA ARG A 17 -7.48 -29.92 -3.48
C ARG A 17 -7.15 -29.08 -4.70
N GLY A 18 -6.33 -29.63 -5.59
CA GLY A 18 -5.85 -28.85 -6.71
C GLY A 18 -4.79 -29.54 -7.56
N VAL A 19 -4.11 -28.71 -8.34
CA VAL A 19 -2.97 -29.11 -9.16
C VAL A 19 -1.82 -28.17 -8.88
N PHE A 20 -0.64 -28.72 -8.64
CA PHE A 20 0.59 -27.97 -8.59
C PHE A 20 1.32 -28.09 -9.93
N ILE A 21 1.72 -26.95 -10.50
CA ILE A 21 2.47 -26.89 -11.75
C ILE A 21 3.92 -26.59 -11.41
N CYS A 22 4.82 -27.53 -11.73
CA CYS A 22 6.27 -27.35 -11.62
C CYS A 22 6.84 -26.53 -12.78
N GLY A 23 8.13 -26.22 -12.71
CA GLY A 23 8.87 -25.55 -13.77
C GLY A 23 9.50 -24.24 -13.30
N SER A 24 9.75 -23.36 -14.26
CA SER A 24 10.44 -22.09 -14.01
C SER A 24 9.59 -21.05 -13.27
N TYR A 25 8.26 -21.21 -13.35
CA TYR A 25 7.28 -20.39 -12.65
C TYR A 25 6.26 -21.34 -12.01
N PRO A 26 6.56 -21.87 -10.83
CA PRO A 26 5.70 -22.84 -10.19
C PRO A 26 4.43 -22.18 -9.62
N VAL A 27 3.31 -22.88 -9.75
CA VAL A 27 1.98 -22.32 -9.49
C VAL A 27 1.07 -23.35 -8.82
N TRP A 28 0.31 -22.89 -7.84
CA TRP A 28 -0.80 -23.61 -7.22
C TRP A 28 -2.10 -23.29 -7.95
N LEU A 29 -2.84 -24.33 -8.32
CA LEU A 29 -4.20 -24.24 -8.80
C LEU A 29 -5.13 -24.84 -7.76
N PHE A 30 -5.77 -24.02 -6.92
CA PHE A 30 -6.73 -24.49 -5.94
C PHE A 30 -8.14 -24.45 -6.51
N CYS A 31 -8.87 -25.56 -6.37
CA CYS A 31 -10.29 -25.61 -6.72
C CYS A 31 -11.11 -25.20 -5.50
N ASN A 32 -11.80 -24.06 -5.58
CA ASN A 32 -12.64 -23.58 -4.50
C ASN A 32 -13.95 -24.37 -4.40
N ARG A 33 -14.71 -24.12 -3.31
CA ARG A 33 -16.03 -24.75 -3.09
C ARG A 33 -17.08 -24.44 -4.16
N PHE A 34 -16.88 -23.37 -4.93
CA PHE A 34 -17.77 -22.93 -6.01
C PHE A 34 -17.35 -23.47 -7.39
N GLY A 35 -16.32 -24.32 -7.45
CA GLY A 35 -15.81 -24.89 -8.71
C GLY A 35 -14.98 -23.91 -9.56
N ARG A 36 -14.56 -22.77 -9.00
CA ARG A 36 -13.59 -21.87 -9.64
C ARG A 36 -12.17 -22.29 -9.27
N ILE A 37 -11.26 -22.12 -10.21
CA ILE A 37 -9.83 -22.37 -10.01
C ILE A 37 -9.15 -21.04 -9.71
N ASN A 38 -8.50 -20.96 -8.54
CA ASN A 38 -7.68 -19.84 -8.16
C ASN A 38 -6.20 -20.20 -8.35
N VAL A 39 -5.43 -19.23 -8.83
CA VAL A 39 -4.06 -19.42 -9.29
C VAL A 39 -3.12 -18.64 -8.37
N PHE A 40 -2.19 -19.32 -7.69
CA PHE A 40 -1.24 -18.69 -6.77
C PHE A 40 0.20 -19.01 -7.16
N PRO A 41 1.06 -18.02 -7.38
CA PRO A 41 2.45 -18.27 -7.68
C PRO A 41 3.24 -18.74 -6.45
N HIS A 42 4.17 -19.66 -6.66
CA HIS A 42 5.12 -20.10 -5.65
C HIS A 42 6.53 -19.57 -5.95
N ALA A 43 6.72 -18.25 -5.87
CA ALA A 43 7.95 -17.62 -6.37
C ALA A 43 9.15 -17.70 -5.40
N ILE A 44 8.95 -18.10 -4.14
CA ILE A 44 9.96 -17.96 -3.06
C ILE A 44 11.27 -18.73 -3.36
N ASP A 45 11.17 -19.96 -3.84
CA ASP A 45 12.31 -20.85 -4.09
C ASP A 45 12.71 -20.94 -5.57
N GLY A 46 12.08 -20.11 -6.40
CA GLY A 46 12.32 -20.05 -7.83
C GLY A 46 11.88 -21.30 -8.59
N ILE A 47 12.80 -21.94 -9.31
CA ILE A 47 12.47 -23.06 -10.19
C ILE A 47 12.28 -24.35 -9.38
N ILE A 48 11.14 -25.00 -9.57
CA ILE A 48 10.81 -26.29 -8.93
C ILE A 48 10.82 -27.37 -10.00
N SER A 49 11.64 -28.40 -9.80
CA SER A 49 11.84 -29.50 -10.75
C SER A 49 10.82 -30.62 -10.57
N SER A 50 10.46 -30.94 -9.34
CA SER A 50 9.50 -32.01 -9.03
C SER A 50 8.76 -31.71 -7.74
N PHE A 51 7.58 -32.30 -7.62
CA PHE A 51 6.66 -32.10 -6.51
C PHE A 51 5.92 -33.39 -6.20
N SER A 52 5.63 -33.63 -4.92
CA SER A 52 4.75 -34.71 -4.49
C SER A 52 4.01 -34.33 -3.20
N PRO A 53 2.70 -34.61 -3.09
CA PRO A 53 2.00 -34.51 -1.81
C PRO A 53 2.62 -35.49 -0.82
N LEU A 54 2.74 -35.09 0.44
CA LEU A 54 3.38 -35.90 1.47
C LEU A 54 2.72 -35.65 2.82
N ASN A 55 2.27 -36.72 3.46
CA ASN A 55 1.68 -36.65 4.78
C ASN A 55 2.52 -37.48 5.75
N MET A 56 3.21 -36.81 6.66
CA MET A 56 4.05 -37.42 7.71
C MET A 56 3.81 -36.71 9.03
N GLU A 57 4.19 -37.32 10.15
CA GLU A 57 4.05 -36.71 11.48
C GLU A 57 4.77 -35.35 11.60
N SER A 58 5.94 -35.22 10.97
CA SER A 58 6.71 -33.96 10.91
C SER A 58 6.19 -32.95 9.88
N CYS A 59 5.31 -33.37 8.97
CA CYS A 59 4.78 -32.56 7.87
C CYS A 59 3.33 -33.00 7.57
N PRO A 60 2.37 -32.65 8.45
CA PRO A 60 0.99 -33.08 8.31
C PRO A 60 0.33 -32.35 7.14
N ASP A 61 -0.39 -33.10 6.29
CA ASP A 61 -1.09 -32.56 5.09
C ASP A 61 -0.19 -31.64 4.24
N GLY A 62 1.09 -31.98 4.14
CA GLY A 62 2.11 -31.18 3.47
C GLY A 62 2.50 -31.72 2.10
N PHE A 63 3.69 -31.31 1.67
CA PHE A 63 4.26 -31.67 0.39
C PHE A 63 5.79 -31.64 0.43
N VAL A 64 6.38 -32.33 -0.54
CA VAL A 64 7.82 -32.31 -0.80
C VAL A 64 8.06 -31.82 -2.22
N TYR A 65 9.09 -30.99 -2.38
CA TYR A 65 9.52 -30.53 -3.70
C TYR A 65 11.03 -30.41 -3.78
N PHE A 66 11.54 -30.48 -5.01
CA PHE A 66 12.94 -30.27 -5.31
C PHE A 66 13.15 -28.94 -6.03
N THR A 67 14.09 -28.15 -5.52
CA THR A 67 14.54 -26.92 -6.20
C THR A 67 15.46 -27.25 -7.36
N HIS A 68 15.77 -26.25 -8.18
CA HIS A 68 16.81 -26.38 -9.22
C HIS A 68 18.23 -26.56 -8.64
N SER A 69 18.47 -26.15 -7.39
CA SER A 69 19.72 -26.43 -6.66
C SER A 69 19.80 -27.86 -6.13
N ASN A 70 18.85 -28.74 -6.47
CA ASN A 70 18.72 -30.11 -5.96
C ASN A 70 18.54 -30.19 -4.43
N GLU A 71 17.99 -29.14 -3.82
CA GLU A 71 17.57 -29.20 -2.43
C GLU A 71 16.19 -29.83 -2.33
N MET A 72 16.04 -30.83 -1.47
CA MET A 72 14.75 -31.38 -1.09
C MET A 72 14.17 -30.54 0.06
N LYS A 73 12.95 -30.02 -0.13
CA LYS A 73 12.24 -29.25 0.88
C LYS A 73 10.92 -29.91 1.26
N LEU A 74 10.71 -30.05 2.56
CA LEU A 74 9.45 -30.47 3.17
C LEU A 74 8.72 -29.22 3.64
N ALA A 75 7.49 -29.02 3.18
CA ALA A 75 6.72 -27.82 3.50
C ALA A 75 5.24 -28.13 3.68
N THR A 76 4.57 -27.32 4.48
CA THR A 76 3.12 -27.26 4.61
C THR A 76 2.62 -25.92 4.08
N LEU A 77 1.35 -25.86 3.67
CA LEU A 77 0.71 -24.56 3.46
C LEU A 77 0.55 -23.85 4.81
N LEU A 78 0.63 -22.52 4.81
CA LEU A 78 0.48 -21.75 6.03
C LEU A 78 -0.95 -21.96 6.57
N PRO A 79 -1.11 -22.52 7.78
CA PRO A 79 -2.45 -22.82 8.26
C PRO A 79 -3.20 -21.53 8.63
N GLY A 80 -4.53 -21.55 8.56
CA GLY A 80 -5.37 -20.38 8.83
C GLY A 80 -5.55 -19.40 7.66
N TYR A 81 -4.89 -19.64 6.52
CA TYR A 81 -5.13 -18.89 5.29
C TYR A 81 -6.20 -19.55 4.43
N SER A 82 -7.12 -18.73 3.91
CA SER A 82 -8.10 -19.14 2.91
C SER A 82 -7.60 -18.80 1.51
N TYR A 83 -7.59 -19.81 0.63
CA TYR A 83 -7.25 -19.68 -0.79
C TYR A 83 -8.49 -19.67 -1.70
N GLU A 84 -9.65 -19.31 -1.15
CA GLU A 84 -10.92 -19.28 -1.90
C GLU A 84 -11.11 -18.03 -2.78
N SER A 85 -10.37 -16.96 -2.49
CA SER A 85 -10.32 -15.72 -3.25
C SER A 85 -9.10 -15.69 -4.20
N GLU A 86 -8.97 -14.64 -5.01
CA GLU A 86 -7.80 -14.45 -5.91
C GLU A 86 -6.49 -14.18 -5.16
N VAL A 87 -6.60 -13.81 -3.87
CA VAL A 87 -5.47 -13.62 -2.94
C VAL A 87 -5.66 -14.51 -1.71
N GLY A 88 -4.55 -14.93 -1.11
CA GLY A 88 -4.57 -15.74 0.12
C GLY A 88 -4.90 -14.85 1.32
N ILE A 89 -6.00 -15.11 2.01
CA ILE A 89 -6.50 -14.24 3.08
C ILE A 89 -6.40 -14.97 4.42
N GLY A 90 -5.62 -14.42 5.35
CA GLY A 90 -5.69 -14.74 6.77
C GLY A 90 -6.62 -13.76 7.48
N GLN A 91 -7.46 -14.26 8.39
CA GLN A 91 -8.39 -13.43 9.16
C GLN A 91 -7.95 -13.34 10.62
N ILE A 92 -7.91 -12.12 11.15
CA ILE A 92 -7.64 -11.84 12.55
C ILE A 92 -8.92 -11.27 13.15
N PRO A 93 -9.61 -12.00 14.05
CA PRO A 93 -10.80 -11.47 14.70
C PRO A 93 -10.40 -10.32 15.64
N VAL A 94 -11.15 -9.23 15.58
CA VAL A 94 -11.00 -8.06 16.45
C VAL A 94 -12.36 -7.79 17.08
N GLU A 95 -12.40 -7.46 18.37
CA GLU A 95 -13.64 -7.33 19.15
C GLU A 95 -14.54 -6.19 18.66
N ASP A 96 -13.93 -5.05 18.32
CA ASP A 96 -14.61 -3.81 17.94
C ASP A 96 -14.28 -3.41 16.49
N LYS A 97 -14.95 -2.37 15.98
CA LYS A 97 -14.75 -1.88 14.60
C LYS A 97 -13.32 -1.34 14.44
N PRO A 98 -12.48 -1.91 13.56
CA PRO A 98 -11.14 -1.39 13.32
C PRO A 98 -11.19 -0.12 12.46
N ASN A 99 -10.51 0.94 12.89
CA ASN A 99 -10.39 2.20 12.15
C ASN A 99 -8.99 2.37 11.55
N PHE A 100 -7.95 2.05 12.32
CA PHE A 100 -6.57 2.16 11.88
C PHE A 100 -5.78 0.89 12.20
N VAL A 101 -4.84 0.55 11.34
CA VAL A 101 -3.89 -0.55 11.54
C VAL A 101 -2.51 -0.10 11.09
N GLN A 102 -1.50 -0.34 11.92
CA GLN A 102 -0.10 -0.06 11.62
C GLN A 102 0.76 -1.23 12.05
N TYR A 103 1.62 -1.72 11.16
CA TYR A 103 2.60 -2.76 11.50
C TYR A 103 3.87 -2.10 12.04
N HIS A 104 4.26 -2.48 13.25
CA HIS A 104 5.48 -1.99 13.88
C HIS A 104 6.64 -2.95 13.57
N ASN A 105 7.53 -2.54 12.66
CA ASN A 105 8.59 -3.40 12.12
C ASN A 105 9.54 -3.95 13.19
N LYS A 106 9.91 -3.13 14.19
CA LYS A 106 10.91 -3.49 15.20
C LYS A 106 10.44 -4.62 16.12
N SER A 107 9.23 -4.48 16.69
CA SER A 107 8.64 -5.51 17.56
C SER A 107 7.89 -6.60 16.80
N LYS A 108 7.69 -6.44 15.49
CA LYS A 108 6.88 -7.35 14.64
C LYS A 108 5.45 -7.52 15.16
N THR A 109 4.86 -6.45 15.65
CA THR A 109 3.48 -6.42 16.18
C THR A 109 2.57 -5.54 15.34
N TYR A 110 1.26 -5.82 15.37
CA TYR A 110 0.26 -4.93 14.81
C TYR A 110 -0.28 -4.00 15.90
N VAL A 111 -0.40 -2.72 15.58
CA VAL A 111 -1.11 -1.76 16.41
C VAL A 111 -2.43 -1.44 15.73
N VAL A 112 -3.52 -1.66 16.44
CA VAL A 112 -4.88 -1.49 15.92
C VAL A 112 -5.60 -0.49 16.80
N ILE A 113 -6.25 0.48 16.17
CA ILE A 113 -7.17 1.39 16.85
C ILE A 113 -8.58 1.00 16.46
N THR A 114 -9.37 0.65 17.47
CA THR A 114 -10.76 0.25 17.32
C THR A 114 -11.70 1.30 17.90
N SER A 115 -12.95 1.32 17.42
CA SER A 115 -14.02 2.12 18.04
C SER A 115 -15.19 1.25 18.45
N LYS A 116 -15.74 1.57 19.62
CA LYS A 116 -16.97 0.98 20.15
C LYS A 116 -18.05 2.04 20.18
N GLU A 117 -19.18 1.72 19.57
CA GLU A 117 -20.33 2.62 19.51
C GLU A 117 -21.07 2.63 20.87
N VAL A 118 -21.09 3.78 21.55
CA VAL A 118 -21.70 3.98 22.88
C VAL A 118 -22.82 5.02 22.78
N LYS A 119 -23.93 4.81 23.50
CA LYS A 119 -25.02 5.80 23.58
C LYS A 119 -24.54 7.03 24.35
N CYS A 120 -24.73 8.21 23.76
CA CYS A 120 -24.39 9.47 24.39
C CYS A 120 -25.64 10.17 24.94
N CYS A 121 -25.58 10.56 26.21
CA CYS A 121 -26.57 11.43 26.86
C CYS A 121 -25.97 12.75 27.33
N THR A 122 -24.67 12.97 27.13
CA THR A 122 -23.96 14.17 27.57
C THR A 122 -23.85 15.16 26.42
N VAL A 123 -24.19 16.41 26.67
CA VAL A 123 -23.96 17.53 25.74
C VAL A 123 -23.02 18.51 26.43
N VAL A 124 -21.96 18.91 25.73
CA VAL A 124 -21.03 19.91 26.24
C VAL A 124 -21.43 21.27 25.72
N LYS A 125 -21.52 22.25 26.62
CA LYS A 125 -21.84 23.64 26.29
C LYS A 125 -20.69 24.56 26.70
N LEU A 126 -20.56 25.68 25.99
CA LEU A 126 -19.67 26.76 26.39
C LEU A 126 -20.43 27.75 27.28
N THR A 127 -19.91 28.06 28.46
CA THR A 127 -20.44 29.13 29.30
C THR A 127 -20.06 30.50 28.74
N ASN A 128 -20.71 31.56 29.22
CA ASN A 128 -20.35 32.95 28.87
C ASN A 128 -18.89 33.30 29.24
N GLU A 129 -18.29 32.56 30.18
CA GLU A 129 -16.90 32.70 30.61
C GLU A 129 -15.91 31.87 29.76
N GLY A 130 -16.42 31.12 28.77
CA GLY A 130 -15.62 30.28 27.87
C GLY A 130 -15.21 28.92 28.44
N LEU A 131 -15.79 28.51 29.56
CA LEU A 131 -15.55 27.20 30.17
C LEU A 131 -16.48 26.14 29.57
N LYS A 132 -16.01 24.90 29.51
CA LYS A 132 -16.79 23.75 29.06
C LYS A 132 -17.58 23.19 30.24
N GLU A 133 -18.90 23.11 30.09
CA GLU A 133 -19.79 22.45 31.06
C GLU A 133 -20.48 21.26 30.39
N GLU A 134 -20.42 20.11 31.06
CA GLU A 134 -21.10 18.90 30.63
C GLU A 134 -22.51 18.86 31.24
N GLU A 135 -23.52 18.82 30.38
CA GLU A 135 -24.91 18.68 30.76
C GLU A 135 -25.43 17.30 30.38
N GLU A 136 -25.87 16.52 31.37
CA GLU A 136 -26.55 15.25 31.12
C GLU A 136 -28.00 15.52 30.70
N VAL A 137 -28.31 15.17 29.46
CA VAL A 137 -29.60 15.41 28.84
C VAL A 137 -30.54 14.26 29.16
N ILE A 138 -31.42 14.48 30.13
CA ILE A 138 -32.48 13.53 30.49
C ILE A 138 -33.51 13.48 29.35
N ARG A 139 -33.70 12.30 28.79
CA ARG A 139 -34.70 12.01 27.75
C ARG A 139 -35.62 10.87 28.19
N PRO A 140 -36.87 10.84 27.70
CA PRO A 140 -37.77 9.73 27.99
C PRO A 140 -37.19 8.42 27.44
N PRO A 141 -37.53 7.25 28.03
CA PRO A 141 -36.98 5.96 27.63
C PRO A 141 -37.34 5.53 26.20
N THR A 142 -38.35 6.18 25.60
CA THR A 142 -38.74 6.01 24.19
C THR A 142 -37.83 6.74 23.21
N CYS A 143 -36.99 7.65 23.69
CA CYS A 143 -36.09 8.44 22.86
C CYS A 143 -34.87 7.61 22.45
N LEU A 144 -34.61 7.52 21.14
CA LEU A 144 -33.37 6.96 20.62
C LEU A 144 -32.24 7.96 20.83
N LEU A 145 -31.32 7.62 21.74
CA LEU A 145 -30.15 8.44 22.01
C LEU A 145 -29.17 8.40 20.83
N PRO A 146 -28.47 9.52 20.55
CA PRO A 146 -27.37 9.51 19.61
C PRO A 146 -26.27 8.57 20.11
N LYS A 147 -25.48 8.07 19.17
CA LYS A 147 -24.37 7.18 19.46
C LYS A 147 -23.07 7.83 19.01
N ILE A 148 -22.02 7.62 19.78
CA ILE A 148 -20.68 8.14 19.55
C ILE A 148 -19.69 7.00 19.58
N ASP A 149 -18.55 7.19 18.92
CA ASP A 149 -17.48 6.21 18.85
C ASP A 149 -16.46 6.49 19.95
N ASN A 150 -16.32 5.55 20.91
CA ASN A 150 -15.23 5.58 21.89
C ASN A 150 -14.05 4.78 21.34
N TYR A 151 -12.87 5.40 21.28
CA TYR A 151 -11.68 4.80 20.69
C TYR A 151 -10.82 4.10 21.73
N ARG A 152 -10.14 3.02 21.30
CA ARG A 152 -9.05 2.39 22.06
C ARG A 152 -7.97 1.86 21.13
N MET A 153 -6.71 1.99 21.53
CA MET A 153 -5.56 1.38 20.87
C MET A 153 -5.23 0.06 21.54
N GLN A 154 -4.88 -0.94 20.74
CA GLN A 154 -4.48 -2.27 21.18
C GLN A 154 -3.25 -2.72 20.39
N VAL A 155 -2.35 -3.49 21.03
CA VAL A 155 -1.21 -4.11 20.34
C VAL A 155 -1.46 -5.61 20.25
N LEU A 156 -1.44 -6.14 19.03
CA LEU A 156 -1.59 -7.55 18.72
C LEU A 156 -0.24 -8.14 18.32
N ALA A 157 0.16 -9.22 18.99
CA ALA A 157 1.38 -9.93 18.70
C ALA A 157 1.06 -11.33 18.14
N PRO A 158 1.85 -11.82 17.16
CA PRO A 158 1.70 -13.17 16.66
C PRO A 158 2.14 -14.18 17.72
N VAL A 159 1.29 -15.16 18.00
CA VAL A 159 1.60 -16.32 18.83
C VAL A 159 1.73 -17.52 17.91
N LEU A 160 2.92 -18.14 17.93
CA LEU A 160 3.18 -19.36 17.18
C LEU A 160 2.61 -20.53 17.98
N SER A 161 1.69 -21.27 17.36
CA SER A 161 1.23 -22.55 17.92
C SER A 161 2.31 -23.61 17.75
N SER A 162 2.39 -24.53 18.72
CA SER A 162 3.19 -25.76 18.58
C SER A 162 2.54 -26.77 17.64
N ASP A 163 1.23 -26.65 17.40
CA ASP A 163 0.52 -27.45 16.42
C ASP A 163 0.78 -26.91 15.01
N LEU A 164 1.45 -27.71 14.18
CA LEU A 164 1.75 -27.40 12.78
C LEU A 164 0.49 -27.22 11.91
N ARG A 165 -0.68 -27.64 12.39
CA ARG A 165 -1.98 -27.45 11.71
C ARG A 165 -2.71 -26.18 12.13
N ALA A 166 -2.31 -25.57 13.24
CA ALA A 166 -2.90 -24.34 13.71
C ALA A 166 -2.16 -23.14 13.09
N GLY A 167 -2.94 -22.20 12.54
CA GLY A 167 -2.38 -20.98 11.97
C GLY A 167 -1.77 -20.08 13.04
N PRO A 168 -0.99 -19.06 12.66
CA PRO A 168 -0.55 -18.04 13.61
C PRO A 168 -1.79 -17.35 14.18
N THR A 169 -1.95 -17.41 15.50
CA THR A 169 -2.97 -16.64 16.22
C THR A 169 -2.40 -15.28 16.58
N TYR A 170 -3.28 -14.30 16.75
CA TYR A 170 -2.89 -12.97 17.18
C TYR A 170 -3.60 -12.68 18.48
N GLU A 171 -2.81 -12.41 19.51
CA GLU A 171 -3.32 -12.18 20.85
C GLU A 171 -2.96 -10.77 21.32
N LEU A 172 -3.80 -10.23 22.20
CA LEU A 172 -3.59 -8.92 22.81
C LEU A 172 -2.37 -8.97 23.73
N VAL A 173 -1.43 -8.07 23.50
CA VAL A 173 -0.32 -7.86 24.43
C VAL A 173 -0.88 -7.34 25.75
N PRO A 174 -0.62 -7.99 26.90
CA PRO A 174 -1.12 -7.54 28.20
C PRO A 174 -0.68 -6.11 28.51
N ASN A 175 -1.55 -5.33 29.15
CA ASN A 175 -1.29 -3.92 29.51
C ASN A 175 -0.92 -3.00 28.32
N SER A 176 -1.29 -3.37 27.09
CA SER A 176 -1.05 -2.57 25.88
C SER A 176 -2.22 -1.66 25.48
N VAL A 177 -3.34 -1.76 26.18
CA VAL A 177 -4.56 -1.00 25.86
C VAL A 177 -4.39 0.46 26.26
N PHE A 178 -4.64 1.37 25.32
CA PHE A 178 -4.70 2.81 25.57
C PHE A 178 -6.10 3.30 25.22
N GLU A 179 -6.84 3.75 26.22
CA GLU A 179 -8.22 4.24 26.07
C GLU A 179 -8.22 5.77 25.86
N PHE A 180 -9.07 6.22 24.93
CA PHE A 180 -9.27 7.63 24.64
C PHE A 180 -10.53 8.15 25.35
N GLU A 181 -10.64 9.47 25.52
CA GLU A 181 -11.80 10.08 26.17
C GLU A 181 -13.07 9.96 25.32
N GLN A 182 -14.25 10.11 25.93
CA GLN A 182 -15.56 9.91 25.28
C GLN A 182 -15.77 10.76 24.02
N PHE A 183 -15.25 11.98 23.99
CA PHE A 183 -15.36 12.92 22.85
C PHE A 183 -14.07 13.01 22.04
N GLU A 184 -13.11 12.11 22.29
CA GLU A 184 -11.81 12.08 21.64
C GLU A 184 -11.86 11.18 20.40
N VAL A 185 -11.78 11.81 19.22
CA VAL A 185 -11.79 11.13 17.93
C VAL A 185 -10.36 10.98 17.42
N VAL A 186 -9.91 9.75 17.23
CA VAL A 186 -8.61 9.48 16.61
C VAL A 186 -8.67 9.80 15.12
N SER A 187 -7.77 10.65 14.65
CA SER A 187 -7.68 11.10 13.25
C SER A 187 -6.60 10.40 12.46
N SER A 188 -5.50 10.01 13.10
CA SER A 188 -4.34 9.43 12.42
C SER A 188 -3.52 8.50 13.32
N LEU A 189 -2.97 7.47 12.70
CA LEU A 189 -2.00 6.54 13.28
C LEU A 189 -0.92 6.29 12.23
N THR A 190 0.33 6.54 12.58
CA THR A 190 1.46 6.27 11.69
C THR A 190 2.73 5.96 12.47
N THR A 191 3.66 5.25 11.85
CA THR A 191 5.02 5.10 12.37
C THR A 191 5.88 6.27 11.88
N VAL A 192 6.50 6.98 12.82
CA VAL A 192 7.36 8.15 12.56
C VAL A 192 8.80 7.84 12.95
N GLN A 193 9.74 8.26 12.11
CA GLN A 193 11.17 8.14 12.40
C GLN A 193 11.69 9.50 12.86
N LEU A 194 12.03 9.62 14.14
CA LEU A 194 12.45 10.87 14.76
C LEU A 194 13.93 10.82 15.14
N SER A 195 14.62 11.95 15.12
CA SER A 195 16.03 12.05 15.51
C SER A 195 16.21 11.64 16.97
N SER A 196 17.26 10.88 17.25
CA SER A 196 17.59 10.44 18.60
C SER A 196 19.09 10.19 18.76
N ASP A 197 19.69 10.91 19.69
CA ASP A 197 21.11 10.77 20.07
C ASP A 197 21.42 9.43 20.74
N LEU A 198 20.38 8.66 21.09
CA LEU A 198 20.51 7.37 21.79
C LEU A 198 20.74 6.19 20.83
N THR A 199 20.64 6.41 19.52
CA THR A 199 20.71 5.35 18.50
C THR A 199 21.85 5.57 17.52
N PHE A 200 22.52 4.48 17.11
CA PHE A 200 23.61 4.52 16.13
C PHE A 200 23.19 5.09 14.77
N ASN A 201 21.93 4.90 14.38
CA ASN A 201 21.36 5.41 13.13
C ASN A 201 20.85 6.87 13.24
N GLU A 202 21.12 7.55 14.35
CA GLU A 202 20.66 8.92 14.67
C GLU A 202 19.13 9.11 14.65
N THR A 203 18.36 8.03 14.44
CA THR A 203 16.91 8.03 14.31
C THR A 203 16.29 6.82 14.98
N LYS A 204 15.10 7.01 15.54
CA LYS A 204 14.31 5.98 16.22
C LYS A 204 12.85 6.04 15.77
N ASP A 205 12.27 4.86 15.59
CA ASP A 205 10.87 4.69 15.25
C ASP A 205 9.98 4.88 16.49
N TYR A 206 8.94 5.68 16.34
CA TYR A 206 7.86 5.86 17.30
C TYR A 206 6.52 5.70 16.61
N LEU A 207 5.48 5.34 17.36
CA LEU A 207 4.10 5.40 16.91
C LEU A 207 3.53 6.75 17.27
N ALA A 208 3.06 7.50 16.26
CA ALA A 208 2.43 8.79 16.44
C ALA A 208 0.93 8.67 16.23
N ILE A 209 0.18 9.19 17.19
CA ILE A 209 -1.28 9.21 17.17
C ILE A 209 -1.76 10.65 17.25
N GLY A 210 -2.64 11.02 16.32
CA GLY A 210 -3.37 12.27 16.35
C GLY A 210 -4.79 12.02 16.85
N ALA A 211 -5.21 12.78 17.85
CA ALA A 211 -6.55 12.72 18.42
C ALA A 211 -7.16 14.12 18.51
N ASN A 212 -8.49 14.21 18.47
CA ASN A 212 -9.23 15.46 18.45
C ASN A 212 -10.43 15.42 19.40
N MET A 213 -10.53 16.43 20.27
CA MET A 213 -11.65 16.59 21.18
C MET A 213 -12.81 17.31 20.48
N SER A 214 -13.80 16.54 20.00
CA SER A 214 -14.92 17.02 19.19
C SER A 214 -16.23 16.97 19.97
N TYR A 215 -16.79 18.16 20.24
CA TYR A 215 -18.02 18.32 21.03
C TYR A 215 -19.19 18.89 20.21
N GLY A 216 -19.11 18.81 18.87
CA GLY A 216 -20.03 19.47 17.94
C GLY A 216 -19.44 20.73 17.31
N GLU A 217 -20.26 21.43 16.52
CA GLU A 217 -19.82 22.58 15.69
C GLU A 217 -19.61 23.87 16.50
N GLU A 218 -20.33 24.03 17.62
CA GLU A 218 -20.30 25.27 18.42
C GLU A 218 -19.02 25.42 19.26
N ILE A 219 -18.32 24.32 19.55
CA ILE A 219 -17.16 24.29 20.43
C ILE A 219 -15.89 24.12 19.59
N PRO A 220 -14.87 24.97 19.76
CA PRO A 220 -13.62 24.84 19.01
C PRO A 220 -12.92 23.52 19.35
N VAL A 221 -12.58 22.77 18.30
CA VAL A 221 -11.90 21.48 18.41
C VAL A 221 -10.44 21.70 18.79
N ARG A 222 -10.00 21.05 19.87
CA ARG A 222 -8.57 20.94 20.24
C ARG A 222 -8.04 19.58 19.82
N GLY A 223 -6.78 19.54 19.44
CA GLY A 223 -6.09 18.31 19.09
C GLY A 223 -5.17 17.84 20.21
N ARG A 224 -4.66 16.63 20.09
CA ARG A 224 -3.68 16.03 20.98
C ARG A 224 -2.73 15.16 20.15
N ILE A 225 -1.44 15.25 20.43
CA ILE A 225 -0.42 14.39 19.82
C ILE A 225 0.09 13.46 20.91
N VAL A 226 0.07 12.15 20.63
CA VAL A 226 0.62 11.13 21.52
C VAL A 226 1.71 10.37 20.77
N LEU A 227 2.91 10.30 21.34
CA LEU A 227 4.00 9.47 20.86
C LEU A 227 4.19 8.27 21.77
N ILE A 228 4.20 7.08 21.17
CA ILE A 228 4.30 5.80 21.86
C ILE A 228 5.52 5.05 21.33
N ASP A 229 6.26 4.41 22.24
CA ASP A 229 7.36 3.51 21.95
C ASP A 229 6.98 2.10 22.42
N ILE A 230 7.17 1.11 21.55
CA ILE A 230 7.01 -0.30 21.90
C ILE A 230 8.41 -0.85 22.18
N ILE A 231 8.72 -1.00 23.46
CA ILE A 231 10.01 -1.50 23.91
C ILE A 231 9.92 -3.00 24.23
N GLU A 232 11.04 -3.69 24.06
CA GLU A 232 11.19 -5.07 24.50
C GLU A 232 11.72 -5.09 25.94
N VAL A 233 11.02 -5.83 26.80
CA VAL A 233 11.34 -6.03 28.21
C VAL A 233 11.42 -7.53 28.51
N VAL A 234 12.00 -7.89 29.66
CA VAL A 234 12.01 -9.28 30.11
C VAL A 234 10.56 -9.71 30.38
N PRO A 235 10.05 -10.78 29.73
CA PRO A 235 8.69 -11.22 29.94
C PRO A 235 8.49 -11.78 31.36
N GLU A 236 7.29 -11.62 31.88
CA GLU A 236 6.86 -12.24 33.13
C GLU A 236 6.80 -13.78 33.00
N PRO A 237 7.13 -14.54 34.06
CA PRO A 237 7.10 -16.00 34.02
C PRO A 237 5.71 -16.53 33.60
N GLY A 238 5.65 -17.28 32.51
CA GLY A 238 4.42 -17.86 31.98
C GLY A 238 3.62 -16.97 31.02
N GLN A 239 4.03 -15.73 30.78
CA GLN A 239 3.38 -14.83 29.82
C GLN A 239 4.38 -14.22 28.83
N PRO A 240 4.73 -14.93 27.73
CA PRO A 240 5.74 -14.46 26.78
C PRO A 240 5.36 -13.15 26.09
N LEU A 241 4.07 -12.87 25.92
CA LEU A 241 3.58 -11.65 25.28
C LEU A 241 3.94 -10.37 26.04
N THR A 242 4.17 -10.47 27.36
CA THR A 242 4.62 -9.33 28.17
C THR A 242 6.04 -8.87 27.84
N GLN A 243 6.73 -9.53 26.92
CA GLN A 243 7.98 -9.03 26.34
C GLN A 243 7.81 -7.66 25.68
N HIS A 244 6.61 -7.35 25.19
CA HIS A 244 6.32 -6.05 24.58
C HIS A 244 5.66 -5.13 25.60
N LYS A 245 6.30 -3.99 25.87
CA LYS A 245 5.75 -2.97 26.77
C LYS A 245 5.52 -1.66 26.01
N VAL A 246 4.30 -1.15 26.13
CA VAL A 246 3.89 0.14 25.55
C VAL A 246 4.32 1.26 26.50
N LYS A 247 5.18 2.16 26.03
CA LYS A 247 5.65 3.33 26.79
C LYS A 247 5.21 4.61 26.08
N LYS A 248 4.49 5.47 26.79
CA LYS A 248 4.17 6.82 26.34
C LYS A 248 5.41 7.71 26.48
N VAL A 249 5.83 8.34 25.38
CA VAL A 249 7.02 9.19 25.30
C VAL A 249 6.64 10.66 25.36
N TYR A 250 5.61 11.04 24.60
CA TYR A 250 5.07 12.40 24.58
C TYR A 250 3.55 12.33 24.61
N ASP A 251 2.94 13.30 25.29
CA ASP A 251 1.49 13.44 25.41
C ASP A 251 1.17 14.93 25.61
N GLY A 252 0.75 15.60 24.53
CA GLY A 252 0.58 17.05 24.56
C GLY A 252 -0.59 17.55 23.72
N ASP A 253 -1.38 18.42 24.34
CA ASP A 253 -2.50 19.11 23.71
C ASP A 253 -2.03 20.15 22.69
N GLN A 254 -2.81 20.30 21.63
CA GLN A 254 -2.59 21.23 20.54
C GLN A 254 -3.75 22.21 20.42
N LYS A 255 -3.44 23.44 20.02
CA LYS A 255 -4.41 24.55 19.94
C LYS A 255 -5.49 24.36 18.87
N GLY A 256 -5.26 23.47 17.91
CA GLY A 256 -6.22 23.12 16.87
C GLY A 256 -6.26 21.60 16.66
N PRO A 257 -7.18 21.10 15.81
CA PRO A 257 -7.31 19.69 15.56
C PRO A 257 -6.06 19.14 14.86
N VAL A 258 -5.52 18.04 15.36
CA VAL A 258 -4.45 17.27 14.72
C VAL A 258 -5.11 16.33 13.72
N THR A 259 -4.86 16.53 12.43
CA THR A 259 -5.61 15.84 11.36
C THR A 259 -4.77 14.81 10.61
N ALA A 260 -3.47 15.01 10.56
CA ALA A 260 -2.52 14.08 9.96
C ALA A 260 -1.14 14.22 10.60
N LEU A 261 -0.41 13.11 10.66
CA LEU A 261 0.96 13.02 11.17
C LEU A 261 1.85 12.30 10.16
N ALA A 262 3.13 12.67 10.11
CA ALA A 262 4.16 11.98 9.34
C ALA A 262 5.54 12.30 9.90
N SER A 263 6.61 11.74 9.34
CA SER A 263 7.99 12.14 9.65
C SER A 263 8.77 12.51 8.41
N CYS A 264 9.68 13.47 8.53
CA CYS A 264 10.57 13.92 7.47
C CYS A 264 11.98 14.11 8.04
N GLN A 265 12.94 13.31 7.61
CA GLN A 265 14.37 13.44 7.97
C GLN A 265 14.64 13.59 9.48
N GLY A 266 13.96 12.80 10.32
CA GLY A 266 14.12 12.85 11.79
C GLY A 266 13.22 13.88 12.50
N PHE A 267 12.43 14.66 11.77
CA PHE A 267 11.46 15.60 12.35
C PHE A 267 10.04 15.06 12.27
N LEU A 268 9.20 15.42 13.24
CA LEU A 268 7.78 15.12 13.23
C LEU A 268 7.04 16.18 12.43
N LEU A 269 6.19 15.75 11.50
CA LEU A 269 5.26 16.61 10.79
C LEU A 269 3.87 16.43 11.37
N SER A 270 3.17 17.53 11.62
CA SER A 270 1.77 17.49 12.02
C SER A 270 0.95 18.52 11.26
N ALA A 271 -0.17 18.11 10.68
CA ALA A 271 -1.22 19.01 10.27
C ALA A 271 -2.09 19.37 11.48
N ILE A 272 -2.09 20.65 11.85
CA ILE A 272 -2.88 21.19 12.96
C ILE A 272 -3.74 22.33 12.44
N GLY A 273 -5.05 22.09 12.32
CA GLY A 273 -5.97 23.01 11.67
C GLY A 273 -5.54 23.34 10.23
N GLN A 274 -5.37 24.63 9.93
CA GLN A 274 -4.96 25.13 8.61
C GLN A 274 -3.44 25.29 8.48
N LYS A 275 -2.63 24.63 9.31
CA LYS A 275 -1.18 24.74 9.29
C LYS A 275 -0.52 23.37 9.33
N ILE A 276 0.63 23.24 8.69
CA ILE A 276 1.53 22.10 8.89
C ILE A 276 2.73 22.60 9.69
N TYR A 277 2.98 21.93 10.81
CA TYR A 277 4.11 22.20 11.70
C TYR A 277 5.18 21.11 11.55
N ILE A 278 6.43 21.52 11.74
CA ILE A 278 7.59 20.65 11.88
C ILE A 278 8.07 20.76 13.33
N TRP A 279 8.25 19.61 13.98
CA TRP A 279 8.70 19.51 15.36
C TRP A 279 9.98 18.70 15.47
N THR A 280 10.80 19.05 16.45
CA THR A 280 11.90 18.22 16.94
C THR A 280 11.50 17.64 18.29
N LEU A 281 11.77 16.35 18.52
CA LEU A 281 11.61 15.74 19.82
C LEU A 281 12.89 15.95 20.64
N MET A 282 12.84 16.80 21.67
CA MET A 282 13.96 17.08 22.56
C MET A 282 13.55 16.82 24.00
N ASN A 283 14.33 15.99 24.73
CA ASN A 283 14.11 15.66 26.14
C ASN A 283 12.69 15.16 26.49
N GLY A 284 11.98 14.58 25.52
CA GLY A 284 10.61 14.08 25.70
C GLY A 284 9.52 15.10 25.34
N ASP A 285 9.86 16.32 24.94
CA ASP A 285 8.94 17.36 24.51
C ASP A 285 9.12 17.70 23.02
N LEU A 286 8.06 18.24 22.40
CA LEU A 286 8.04 18.68 21.01
C LEU A 286 8.30 20.19 20.90
N GLU A 287 9.41 20.55 20.26
CA GLU A 287 9.78 21.94 19.98
C GLU A 287 9.47 22.29 18.51
N GLY A 288 8.78 23.40 18.29
CA GLY A 288 8.38 23.85 16.95
C GLY A 288 9.55 24.46 16.17
N VAL A 289 9.83 23.91 15.00
CA VAL A 289 10.95 24.32 14.13
C VAL A 289 10.48 25.26 13.02
N ALA A 290 9.46 24.83 12.28
CA ALA A 290 8.94 25.55 11.12
C ALA A 290 7.44 25.29 10.97
N PHE A 291 6.76 26.16 10.24
CA PHE A 291 5.37 25.94 9.85
C PHE A 291 5.09 26.50 8.46
N VAL A 292 4.02 26.02 7.84
CA VAL A 292 3.47 26.57 6.62
C VAL A 292 1.95 26.60 6.69
N ASP A 293 1.35 27.64 6.12
CA ASP A 293 -0.10 27.75 6.02
C ASP A 293 -0.62 26.84 4.89
N THR A 294 -1.76 26.22 5.14
CA THR A 294 -2.49 25.34 4.21
C THR A 294 -3.90 25.89 4.00
N ASN A 295 -4.74 25.18 3.24
CA ASN A 295 -6.06 25.70 2.85
C ASN A 295 -7.13 25.35 3.89
N VAL A 296 -7.66 24.12 3.86
CA VAL A 296 -8.88 23.78 4.60
C VAL A 296 -8.60 22.71 5.64
N TYR A 297 -8.31 21.49 5.19
CA TYR A 297 -8.19 20.34 6.06
C TYR A 297 -7.25 19.31 5.43
N ILE A 298 -6.07 19.16 6.00
CA ILE A 298 -5.10 18.16 5.55
C ILE A 298 -5.38 16.84 6.25
N HIS A 299 -5.98 15.88 5.56
CA HIS A 299 -6.30 14.57 6.16
C HIS A 299 -5.19 13.53 6.01
N SER A 300 -4.20 13.77 5.15
CA SER A 300 -3.07 12.85 4.98
C SER A 300 -1.79 13.61 4.67
N LEU A 301 -0.69 13.16 5.29
CA LEU A 301 0.66 13.61 5.03
C LEU A 301 1.52 12.43 4.62
N MET A 302 2.31 12.58 3.56
CA MET A 302 3.26 11.57 3.11
C MET A 302 4.60 12.22 2.81
N THR A 303 5.68 11.47 3.00
CA THR A 303 7.03 12.00 2.85
C THR A 303 7.88 11.08 1.98
N ALA A 304 8.74 11.71 1.18
CA ALA A 304 9.78 11.05 0.42
C ALA A 304 11.03 11.94 0.48
N ASN A 305 12.03 11.50 1.23
CA ASN A 305 13.21 12.29 1.59
C ASN A 305 12.79 13.64 2.22
N ASN A 306 13.02 14.75 1.53
CA ASN A 306 12.70 16.10 1.96
C ASN A 306 11.45 16.70 1.28
N ILE A 307 10.76 15.90 0.46
CA ILE A 307 9.51 16.27 -0.21
C ILE A 307 8.35 15.75 0.65
N ILE A 308 7.38 16.62 0.88
CA ILE A 308 6.18 16.34 1.67
C ILE A 308 4.98 16.53 0.74
N LEU A 309 4.12 15.52 0.69
CA LEU A 309 2.85 15.54 -0.01
C LEU A 309 1.75 15.71 1.02
N ALA A 310 1.11 16.87 1.02
CA ALA A 310 -0.05 17.15 1.85
C ALA A 310 -1.32 17.00 1.02
N VAL A 311 -2.26 16.19 1.50
CA VAL A 311 -3.53 15.92 0.84
C VAL A 311 -4.61 16.72 1.55
N ASP A 312 -5.24 17.63 0.82
CA ASP A 312 -6.32 18.48 1.32
C ASP A 312 -7.67 17.91 0.84
N VAL A 313 -8.67 17.94 1.71
CA VAL A 313 -10.02 17.43 1.43
C VAL A 313 -10.72 18.19 0.29
N ASN A 314 -10.37 19.44 0.01
CA ASN A 314 -11.02 20.25 -1.03
C ASN A 314 -10.06 20.71 -2.14
N SER A 315 -8.78 20.94 -1.81
CA SER A 315 -7.79 21.44 -2.79
C SER A 315 -6.81 20.38 -3.27
N SER A 316 -7.22 19.12 -3.33
CA SER A 316 -6.45 18.00 -3.88
C SER A 316 -5.11 17.79 -3.15
N ILE A 317 -3.97 18.18 -3.76
CA ILE A 317 -2.64 17.96 -3.20
C ILE A 317 -1.74 19.19 -3.26
N HIS A 318 -0.94 19.37 -2.20
CA HIS A 318 0.14 20.34 -2.09
C HIS A 318 1.47 19.62 -1.94
N VAL A 319 2.45 20.00 -2.76
CA VAL A 319 3.83 19.50 -2.68
C VAL A 319 4.67 20.55 -1.97
N LEU A 320 5.21 20.17 -0.83
CA LEU A 320 6.06 21.00 0.01
C LEU A 320 7.49 20.43 0.02
N ARG A 321 8.45 21.30 0.29
CA ARG A 321 9.84 20.92 0.48
C ARG A 321 10.35 21.48 1.80
N PHE A 322 10.95 20.60 2.59
CA PHE A 322 11.65 20.98 3.80
C PHE A 322 13.16 21.08 3.51
N GLN A 323 13.76 22.21 3.89
CA GLN A 323 15.21 22.40 3.84
C GLN A 323 15.73 22.37 5.27
N VAL A 324 16.33 21.25 5.67
CA VAL A 324 16.81 21.01 7.04
C VAL A 324 17.82 22.08 7.46
N ASP A 325 18.83 22.35 6.62
CA ASP A 325 19.91 23.29 6.92
C ASP A 325 19.43 24.71 7.23
N MET A 326 18.30 25.11 6.63
CA MET A 326 17.72 26.45 6.77
C MET A 326 16.53 26.47 7.73
N HIS A 327 16.05 25.30 8.17
CA HIS A 327 14.77 25.14 8.87
C HIS A 327 13.59 25.82 8.17
N VAL A 328 13.55 25.75 6.83
CA VAL A 328 12.47 26.36 6.01
C VAL A 328 11.59 25.29 5.39
N LEU A 329 10.29 25.40 5.65
CA LEU A 329 9.25 24.66 4.95
C LEU A 329 8.61 25.55 3.88
N SER A 330 8.65 25.13 2.62
CA SER A 330 8.16 25.91 1.48
C SER A 330 7.18 25.12 0.63
N VAL A 331 6.17 25.80 0.07
CA VAL A 331 5.28 25.23 -0.95
C VAL A 331 6.01 25.25 -2.29
N VAL A 332 6.24 24.07 -2.88
CA VAL A 332 6.88 23.94 -4.20
C VAL A 332 5.84 24.09 -5.30
N SER A 333 4.74 23.36 -5.18
CA SER A 333 3.68 23.31 -6.20
C SER A 333 2.37 22.85 -5.58
N ARG A 334 1.24 23.19 -6.21
CA ARG A 334 -0.08 22.74 -5.78
C ARG A 334 -0.99 22.46 -6.97
N ASN A 335 -1.99 21.63 -6.75
CA ASN A 335 -3.13 21.58 -7.65
C ASN A 335 -4.09 22.74 -7.30
N PHE A 336 -4.64 23.40 -8.32
CA PHE A 336 -5.59 24.51 -8.15
C PHE A 336 -7.03 24.10 -8.45
N ASP A 337 -7.23 22.90 -8.99
CA ASP A 337 -8.56 22.38 -9.28
C ASP A 337 -9.22 21.93 -7.97
N TYR A 338 -10.47 22.33 -7.76
CA TYR A 338 -11.28 21.86 -6.64
C TYR A 338 -11.59 20.39 -6.86
N GLN A 339 -11.04 19.54 -6.00
CA GLN A 339 -11.21 18.11 -6.09
C GLN A 339 -11.02 17.48 -4.72
N THR A 340 -12.03 16.70 -4.33
CA THR A 340 -12.00 15.96 -3.07
C THR A 340 -11.07 14.76 -3.19
N ALA A 341 -9.86 14.91 -2.65
CA ALA A 341 -8.88 13.85 -2.63
C ALA A 341 -9.17 12.87 -1.49
N PHE A 342 -9.23 11.58 -1.79
CA PHE A 342 -9.45 10.51 -0.80
C PHE A 342 -8.13 9.95 -0.30
N THR A 343 -7.28 9.49 -1.22
CA THR A 343 -5.91 9.07 -0.90
C THR A 343 -4.96 9.60 -1.97
N ALA A 344 -3.69 9.73 -1.60
CA ALA A 344 -2.63 10.06 -2.52
C ALA A 344 -1.41 9.16 -2.24
N ASN A 345 -0.46 9.07 -3.17
CA ASN A 345 0.83 8.44 -2.90
C ASN A 345 1.89 8.91 -3.90
N PHE A 346 3.17 8.63 -3.62
CA PHE A 346 4.23 8.87 -4.58
C PHE A 346 4.24 7.78 -5.67
N PHE A 347 4.26 8.20 -6.93
CA PHE A 347 4.44 7.32 -8.09
C PHE A 347 5.88 7.42 -8.58
N VAL A 348 6.68 6.37 -8.41
CA VAL A 348 8.12 6.41 -8.75
C VAL A 348 8.37 5.62 -10.02
N ASP A 349 8.69 6.29 -11.12
CA ASP A 349 9.09 5.69 -12.40
C ASP A 349 10.60 5.87 -12.61
N GLY A 350 11.38 5.15 -11.81
CA GLY A 350 12.84 5.23 -11.82
C GLY A 350 13.33 6.63 -11.44
N GLY A 351 13.75 7.42 -12.42
CA GLY A 351 14.20 8.80 -12.21
C GLY A 351 13.08 9.85 -12.17
N LYS A 352 11.83 9.48 -12.52
CA LYS A 352 10.69 10.41 -12.50
C LYS A 352 9.83 10.18 -11.24
N LEU A 353 9.42 11.28 -10.62
CA LEU A 353 8.52 11.28 -9.48
C LEU A 353 7.19 11.92 -9.88
N GLY A 354 6.11 11.16 -9.70
CA GLY A 354 4.74 11.63 -9.81
C GLY A 354 3.98 11.49 -8.50
N TYR A 355 2.76 12.01 -8.50
CA TYR A 355 1.87 12.03 -7.36
C TYR A 355 0.53 11.43 -7.78
N VAL A 356 0.23 10.22 -7.30
CA VAL A 356 -1.08 9.59 -7.49
C VAL A 356 -2.07 10.27 -6.57
N VAL A 357 -3.26 10.57 -7.08
CA VAL A 357 -4.39 11.11 -6.30
C VAL A 357 -5.66 10.39 -6.73
N THR A 358 -6.51 10.04 -5.78
CA THR A 358 -7.84 9.48 -6.04
C THR A 358 -8.94 10.40 -5.55
N ASP A 359 -10.11 10.37 -6.18
CA ASP A 359 -11.24 11.23 -5.84
C ASP A 359 -12.52 10.49 -5.43
N GLU A 360 -13.54 11.26 -5.07
CA GLU A 360 -14.86 10.78 -4.63
C GLU A 360 -15.62 9.98 -5.70
N MET A 361 -15.30 10.17 -6.98
CA MET A 361 -15.93 9.44 -8.08
C MET A 361 -15.23 8.13 -8.38
N GLY A 362 -14.07 7.85 -7.76
CA GLY A 362 -13.23 6.71 -8.10
C GLY A 362 -12.28 6.99 -9.26
N ASN A 363 -12.07 8.24 -9.64
CA ASN A 363 -11.00 8.57 -10.58
C ASN A 363 -9.63 8.44 -9.89
N VAL A 364 -8.63 8.12 -10.69
CA VAL A 364 -7.22 8.11 -10.32
C VAL A 364 -6.51 9.05 -11.29
N MET A 365 -5.69 9.94 -10.76
CA MET A 365 -4.85 10.82 -11.56
C MET A 365 -3.41 10.75 -11.11
N ILE A 366 -2.48 10.99 -12.04
CA ILE A 366 -1.07 11.16 -11.71
C ILE A 366 -0.62 12.54 -12.17
N TYR A 367 -0.16 13.31 -11.19
CA TYR A 367 0.40 14.64 -11.37
C TYR A 367 1.92 14.58 -11.41
N LEU A 368 2.55 15.41 -12.25
CA LEU A 368 4.00 15.64 -12.27
C LEU A 368 4.32 17.10 -11.94
N TYR A 369 5.50 17.31 -11.36
CA TYR A 369 6.10 18.63 -11.23
C TYR A 369 7.02 18.90 -12.42
N GLU A 370 6.55 19.68 -13.39
CA GLU A 370 7.28 20.01 -14.62
C GLU A 370 7.34 21.53 -14.82
N PRO A 371 8.31 22.24 -14.20
CA PRO A 371 8.32 23.71 -14.16
C PRO A 371 8.55 24.38 -15.53
N VAL A 372 9.07 23.62 -16.49
CA VAL A 372 9.31 24.08 -17.87
C VAL A 372 8.02 24.05 -18.70
N GLU A 373 7.04 23.23 -18.32
CA GLU A 373 5.77 23.13 -19.04
C GLU A 373 4.94 24.41 -18.82
N LEU A 374 4.42 25.00 -19.90
CA LEU A 374 3.63 26.25 -19.82
C LEU A 374 2.39 26.12 -18.91
N THR A 375 1.73 24.96 -18.92
CA THR A 375 0.54 24.68 -18.10
C THR A 375 0.85 24.67 -16.61
N SER A 376 2.11 24.45 -16.22
CA SER A 376 2.58 24.46 -14.83
C SER A 376 2.67 25.86 -14.23
N ARG A 377 2.56 26.93 -15.03
CA ARG A 377 2.74 28.33 -14.59
C ARG A 377 4.09 28.53 -13.88
N HIS A 378 5.18 28.14 -14.54
CA HIS A 378 6.54 28.17 -13.98
C HIS A 378 6.70 27.31 -12.71
N GLY A 379 6.08 26.13 -12.69
CA GLY A 379 6.16 25.16 -11.59
C GLY A 379 5.15 25.35 -10.46
N GLN A 380 4.41 26.45 -10.42
CA GLN A 380 3.44 26.70 -9.34
C GLN A 380 2.25 25.72 -9.36
N ARG A 381 1.89 25.21 -10.54
CA ARG A 381 0.79 24.26 -10.76
C ARG A 381 1.35 22.89 -11.14
N LEU A 382 0.81 21.86 -10.50
CA LEU A 382 1.05 20.47 -10.87
C LEU A 382 0.36 20.12 -12.20
N VAL A 383 1.04 19.36 -13.06
CA VAL A 383 0.53 19.00 -14.38
C VAL A 383 -0.03 17.58 -14.33
N ARG A 384 -1.33 17.43 -14.60
CA ARG A 384 -1.96 16.10 -14.76
C ARG A 384 -1.43 15.48 -16.05
N ARG A 385 -0.84 14.28 -15.95
CA ARG A 385 -0.31 13.53 -17.12
C ARG A 385 -1.03 12.22 -17.36
N VAL A 386 -1.69 11.70 -16.34
CA VAL A 386 -2.39 10.42 -16.38
C VAL A 386 -3.73 10.58 -15.68
N ASP A 387 -4.78 10.02 -16.28
CA ASP A 387 -6.07 9.83 -15.62
C ASP A 387 -6.73 8.51 -16.04
N ALA A 388 -7.49 7.94 -15.11
CA ALA A 388 -8.30 6.75 -15.30
C ALA A 388 -9.45 6.74 -14.29
N HIS A 389 -10.44 5.87 -14.53
CA HIS A 389 -11.55 5.62 -13.62
C HIS A 389 -11.54 4.19 -13.11
N LEU A 390 -11.63 4.04 -11.78
CA LEU A 390 -11.79 2.76 -11.10
C LEU A 390 -13.26 2.53 -10.76
N PRO A 391 -13.73 1.27 -10.73
CA PRO A 391 -15.14 0.95 -10.48
C PRO A 391 -15.62 1.25 -9.05
N SER A 392 -14.69 1.53 -8.13
CA SER A 392 -14.98 1.83 -6.73
C SER A 392 -14.00 2.87 -6.20
N VAL A 393 -14.50 3.71 -5.30
CA VAL A 393 -13.71 4.75 -4.62
C VAL A 393 -12.56 4.10 -3.85
N THR A 394 -11.36 4.59 -4.11
CA THR A 394 -10.15 4.17 -3.42
C THR A 394 -9.97 4.99 -2.16
N THR A 395 -9.84 4.32 -1.02
CA THR A 395 -9.73 4.94 0.30
C THR A 395 -8.33 4.83 0.90
N THR A 396 -7.53 3.85 0.47
CA THR A 396 -6.18 3.63 0.98
C THR A 396 -5.21 3.35 -0.15
N SER A 397 -3.93 3.67 0.07
CA SER A 397 -2.86 3.38 -0.87
C SER A 397 -1.62 2.86 -0.15
N LEU A 398 -0.90 1.94 -0.80
CA LEU A 398 0.36 1.38 -0.32
C LEU A 398 1.37 1.35 -1.46
N ARG A 399 2.51 1.99 -1.25
CA ARG A 399 3.60 1.99 -2.23
C ARG A 399 4.59 0.86 -1.92
N VAL A 400 4.90 0.05 -2.93
CA VAL A 400 5.82 -1.08 -2.83
C VAL A 400 6.88 -0.97 -3.92
N GLY A 401 8.15 -1.11 -3.53
CA GLY A 401 9.25 -1.09 -4.49
C GLY A 401 9.27 -2.35 -5.35
N ASN A 402 9.40 -2.19 -6.66
CA ASN A 402 9.37 -3.29 -7.61
C ASN A 402 10.56 -4.24 -7.37
N ARG A 403 10.27 -5.54 -7.22
CA ARG A 403 11.28 -6.56 -6.99
C ARG A 403 11.22 -7.54 -8.15
N PHE A 404 12.35 -7.76 -8.82
CA PHE A 404 12.50 -8.85 -9.78
C PHE A 404 12.55 -10.18 -9.03
N ARG A 405 11.39 -10.71 -8.66
CA ARG A 405 11.29 -12.06 -8.05
C ARG A 405 11.15 -13.16 -9.08
N HIS A 406 11.05 -12.82 -10.37
CA HIS A 406 10.83 -13.81 -11.40
C HIS A 406 12.13 -14.55 -11.79
N PRO A 407 12.20 -15.88 -11.62
CA PRO A 407 13.40 -16.67 -11.88
C PRO A 407 13.89 -16.52 -13.32
N LEU A 408 13.00 -16.47 -14.32
CA LEU A 408 13.40 -16.35 -15.72
C LEU A 408 14.03 -14.99 -16.07
N LEU A 409 13.69 -13.92 -15.35
CA LEU A 409 14.33 -12.61 -15.57
C LEU A 409 15.67 -12.51 -14.85
N SER A 410 15.77 -13.10 -13.66
CA SER A 410 17.07 -13.27 -13.00
C SER A 410 18.02 -14.14 -13.81
N ILE A 411 17.52 -15.20 -14.46
CA ILE A 411 18.31 -16.06 -15.35
C ILE A 411 18.64 -15.36 -16.66
N LYS A 412 17.71 -14.63 -17.30
CA LYS A 412 18.02 -13.81 -18.48
C LYS A 412 19.08 -12.76 -18.15
N ALA A 413 19.00 -12.12 -16.99
CA ALA A 413 20.01 -11.17 -16.50
C ALA A 413 21.37 -11.86 -16.29
N LEU A 414 21.40 -12.97 -15.55
CA LEU A 414 22.62 -13.75 -15.27
C LEU A 414 23.26 -14.37 -16.52
N GLN A 415 22.46 -14.93 -17.45
CA GLN A 415 22.96 -15.47 -18.71
C GLN A 415 23.52 -14.38 -19.62
N THR A 416 22.93 -13.19 -19.57
CA THR A 416 23.43 -12.04 -20.34
C THR A 416 24.71 -11.48 -19.73
N GLU A 417 24.81 -11.40 -18.39
CA GLU A 417 26.06 -11.10 -17.68
C GLU A 417 27.17 -12.10 -18.04
N LEU A 418 26.86 -13.39 -18.06
CA LEU A 418 27.79 -14.44 -18.49
C LEU A 418 28.23 -14.27 -19.95
N ASN A 419 27.33 -13.83 -20.83
CA ASN A 419 27.64 -13.56 -22.24
C ASN A 419 28.42 -12.25 -22.43
N GLU A 420 28.20 -11.22 -21.61
CA GLU A 420 28.99 -9.99 -21.59
C GLU A 420 30.39 -10.22 -21.03
N ILE A 421 30.54 -11.02 -19.96
CA ILE A 421 31.84 -11.45 -19.44
C ILE A 421 32.62 -12.23 -20.51
N LYS A 422 31.95 -13.14 -21.23
CA LYS A 422 32.55 -13.84 -22.38
C LYS A 422 32.96 -12.89 -23.51
N LYS A 423 32.13 -11.88 -23.84
CA LYS A 423 32.48 -10.87 -24.85
C LYS A 423 33.61 -9.93 -24.42
N ASN A 424 33.72 -9.62 -23.12
CA ASN A 424 34.77 -8.78 -22.57
C ASN A 424 36.11 -9.52 -22.46
N GLN A 425 36.11 -10.85 -22.39
CA GLN A 425 37.34 -11.66 -22.51
C GLN A 425 37.92 -11.63 -23.93
N GLU A 426 37.15 -11.27 -24.96
CA GLU A 426 37.60 -11.22 -26.35
C GLU A 426 38.02 -9.81 -26.83
N LYS A 427 37.81 -8.75 -26.04
CA LYS A 427 38.20 -7.38 -26.42
C LYS A 427 38.93 -6.64 -25.29
N THR A 428 40.26 -6.67 -25.35
CA THR A 428 41.12 -5.76 -24.59
C THR A 428 40.96 -4.31 -25.08
N ASN A 429 40.79 -3.40 -24.11
CA ASN A 429 40.92 -1.94 -24.19
C ASN A 429 39.79 -1.13 -24.85
N LYS A 430 38.80 -0.76 -24.01
CA LYS A 430 38.37 0.63 -23.73
C LYS A 430 37.30 0.60 -22.63
N SER A 431 37.55 1.31 -21.53
CA SER A 431 36.56 1.52 -20.46
C SER A 431 35.43 2.41 -20.99
N VAL A 432 34.32 1.81 -21.41
CA VAL A 432 33.08 2.53 -21.67
C VAL A 432 32.34 2.65 -20.34
N VAL A 433 32.11 3.89 -19.92
CA VAL A 433 31.28 4.25 -18.77
C VAL A 433 29.85 3.75 -19.03
N GLY A 434 29.43 2.76 -18.24
CA GLY A 434 28.03 2.56 -17.82
C GLY A 434 26.92 2.40 -18.87
N SER A 435 27.20 1.90 -20.07
CA SER A 435 26.15 1.60 -21.06
C SER A 435 25.90 0.10 -21.19
N GLY A 436 25.18 -0.47 -20.22
CA GLY A 436 24.85 -1.89 -20.20
C GLY A 436 23.65 -2.18 -19.30
N LEU A 437 23.06 -3.37 -19.44
CA LEU A 437 21.85 -3.88 -18.79
C LEU A 437 21.76 -3.62 -17.26
N PHE A 438 22.88 -3.41 -16.57
CA PHE A 438 22.93 -3.01 -15.17
C PHE A 438 22.14 -1.72 -14.90
N ALA A 439 22.28 -0.71 -15.76
CA ALA A 439 21.50 0.53 -15.66
C ALA A 439 20.00 0.26 -15.89
N LEU A 440 19.64 -0.74 -16.71
CA LEU A 440 18.26 -1.16 -16.93
C LEU A 440 17.67 -1.86 -15.70
N LEU A 441 18.47 -2.70 -15.03
CA LEU A 441 18.08 -3.39 -13.81
C LEU A 441 17.96 -2.43 -12.62
N GLU A 442 18.90 -1.49 -12.47
CA GLU A 442 18.80 -0.42 -11.48
C GLU A 442 17.59 0.47 -11.74
N TYR A 443 17.37 0.85 -13.00
CA TYR A 443 16.21 1.66 -13.39
C TYR A 443 14.88 0.98 -13.02
N GLU A 444 14.77 -0.33 -13.22
CA GLU A 444 13.56 -1.07 -12.87
C GLU A 444 13.43 -1.35 -11.36
N ARG A 445 14.55 -1.55 -10.65
CA ARG A 445 14.56 -1.64 -9.17
C ARG A 445 14.15 -0.31 -8.51
N ALA A 446 14.42 0.81 -9.17
CA ALA A 446 14.04 2.13 -8.70
C ALA A 446 12.55 2.45 -8.92
N ARG A 447 11.79 1.59 -9.62
CA ARG A 447 10.35 1.79 -9.82
C ARG A 447 9.55 1.26 -8.66
N HIS A 448 8.49 1.97 -8.31
CA HIS A 448 7.55 1.53 -7.29
C HIS A 448 6.15 1.41 -7.86
N SER A 449 5.44 0.36 -7.45
CA SER A 449 4.02 0.18 -7.73
C SER A 449 3.19 0.72 -6.57
N VAL A 450 1.99 1.20 -6.87
CA VAL A 450 1.04 1.69 -5.87
C VAL A 450 -0.17 0.76 -5.85
N TYR A 451 -0.36 0.08 -4.73
CA TYR A 451 -1.57 -0.67 -4.43
C TYR A 451 -2.64 0.27 -3.91
N LEU A 452 -3.87 0.09 -4.37
CA LEU A 452 -5.03 0.90 -4.06
C LEU A 452 -6.12 0.01 -3.48
N GLY A 453 -6.50 0.27 -2.22
CA GLY A 453 -7.60 -0.41 -1.55
C GLY A 453 -8.91 0.36 -1.73
N THR A 454 -9.95 -0.30 -2.23
CA THR A 454 -11.25 0.33 -2.46
C THR A 454 -12.26 0.04 -1.37
N ARG A 455 -13.29 0.88 -1.29
CA ARG A 455 -14.43 0.71 -0.37
C ARG A 455 -15.19 -0.60 -0.62
N SER A 456 -15.14 -1.15 -1.83
CA SER A 456 -15.75 -2.44 -2.16
C SER A 456 -14.90 -3.65 -1.73
N GLY A 457 -13.71 -3.45 -1.15
CA GLY A 457 -12.78 -4.51 -0.78
C GLY A 457 -11.93 -5.03 -1.94
N ALA A 458 -11.92 -4.36 -3.10
CA ALA A 458 -11.03 -4.70 -4.19
C ALA A 458 -9.66 -4.06 -4.00
N ILE A 459 -8.62 -4.71 -4.52
CA ILE A 459 -7.25 -4.21 -4.52
C ILE A 459 -6.82 -4.01 -5.98
N TYR A 460 -6.49 -2.78 -6.35
CA TYR A 460 -5.92 -2.46 -7.66
C TYR A 460 -4.43 -2.18 -7.54
N VAL A 461 -3.67 -2.40 -8.62
CA VAL A 461 -2.25 -2.06 -8.68
C VAL A 461 -2.00 -1.11 -9.85
N LEU A 462 -1.31 0.00 -9.56
CA LEU A 462 -0.82 0.93 -10.56
C LEU A 462 0.69 0.80 -10.64
N THR A 463 1.18 0.32 -11.78
CA THR A 463 2.60 0.04 -12.00
C THR A 463 3.11 0.90 -13.16
N PRO A 464 4.22 1.64 -12.99
CA PRO A 464 4.87 2.33 -14.10
C PRO A 464 5.46 1.32 -15.08
N ILE A 465 5.20 1.50 -16.37
CA ILE A 465 5.75 0.68 -17.46
C ILE A 465 6.55 1.55 -18.42
N ARG A 466 7.50 0.94 -19.14
CA ARG A 466 8.31 1.66 -20.14
C ARG A 466 7.43 2.21 -21.26
N GLN A 467 7.79 3.39 -21.76
CA GLN A 467 7.07 4.03 -22.87
C GLN A 467 6.93 3.14 -24.10
N GLN A 468 7.96 2.34 -24.44
CA GLN A 468 7.89 1.43 -25.58
C GLN A 468 6.83 0.33 -25.38
N THR A 469 6.81 -0.29 -24.19
CA THR A 469 5.82 -1.31 -23.83
C THR A 469 4.42 -0.70 -23.74
N PHE A 470 4.29 0.51 -23.19
CA PHE A 470 3.04 1.27 -23.16
C PHE A 470 2.48 1.48 -24.58
N THR A 471 3.29 1.99 -25.51
CA THR A 471 2.84 2.21 -26.90
C THR A 471 2.43 0.91 -27.58
N ARG A 472 3.20 -0.16 -27.39
CA ARG A 472 2.90 -1.49 -27.94
C ARG A 472 1.59 -2.05 -27.40
N LEU A 473 1.41 -2.06 -26.08
CA LEU A 473 0.22 -2.59 -25.43
C LEU A 473 -1.01 -1.71 -25.67
N GLY A 474 -0.85 -0.39 -25.80
CA GLY A 474 -1.96 0.51 -26.14
C GLY A 474 -2.52 0.27 -27.55
N ILE A 475 -1.72 -0.24 -28.50
CA ILE A 475 -2.21 -0.70 -29.80
C ILE A 475 -2.96 -2.03 -29.65
N VAL A 476 -2.42 -2.96 -28.85
CA VAL A 476 -3.06 -4.24 -28.56
C VAL A 476 -4.42 -4.03 -27.89
N GLU A 477 -4.51 -3.14 -26.91
CA GLU A 477 -5.75 -2.77 -26.21
C GLU A 477 -6.83 -2.28 -27.18
N LYS A 478 -6.48 -1.41 -28.14
CA LYS A 478 -7.43 -0.92 -29.15
C LYS A 478 -7.94 -2.05 -30.04
N ASN A 479 -7.08 -3.01 -30.37
CA ASN A 479 -7.43 -4.11 -31.26
C ASN A 479 -8.22 -5.21 -30.55
N ILE A 480 -7.86 -5.56 -29.31
CA ILE A 480 -8.49 -6.65 -28.56
C ILE A 480 -9.95 -6.36 -28.19
N ILE A 481 -10.32 -5.08 -28.00
CA ILE A 481 -11.71 -4.66 -27.70
C ILE A 481 -12.69 -5.17 -28.76
N ASN A 482 -12.26 -5.29 -30.03
CA ASN A 482 -13.13 -5.75 -31.11
C ASN A 482 -13.38 -7.27 -31.10
N PHE A 483 -12.56 -8.03 -30.37
CA PHE A 483 -12.62 -9.49 -30.34
C PHE A 483 -13.10 -10.06 -29.00
N VAL A 484 -13.01 -9.26 -27.93
CA VAL A 484 -13.47 -9.66 -26.60
C VAL A 484 -14.88 -9.12 -26.40
N SER A 485 -15.84 -10.02 -26.22
CA SER A 485 -17.18 -9.62 -25.79
C SER A 485 -17.12 -9.01 -24.40
N SER A 486 -17.89 -7.95 -24.20
CA SER A 486 -18.03 -7.32 -22.89
C SER A 486 -19.31 -7.78 -22.20
N ASN A 487 -19.20 -7.94 -20.88
CA ASN A 487 -20.36 -8.21 -20.05
C ASN A 487 -21.32 -7.02 -20.15
N ALA A 488 -22.61 -7.31 -20.36
CA ALA A 488 -23.67 -6.30 -20.51
C ALA A 488 -23.44 -5.27 -21.65
N GLY A 489 -22.59 -5.57 -22.64
CA GLY A 489 -22.34 -4.66 -23.78
C GLY A 489 -21.56 -3.39 -23.41
N LEU A 490 -20.94 -3.35 -22.23
CA LEU A 490 -20.14 -2.22 -21.77
C LEU A 490 -18.86 -2.07 -22.59
N VAL A 491 -18.46 -0.87 -22.98
CA VAL A 491 -17.18 -0.67 -23.68
C VAL A 491 -16.08 -0.48 -22.64
N PRO A 492 -15.10 -1.41 -22.47
CA PRO A 492 -14.13 -1.35 -21.38
C PRO A 492 -13.39 -0.02 -21.31
N ARG A 493 -12.97 0.50 -22.47
CA ARG A 493 -12.27 1.79 -22.56
C ARG A 493 -13.12 2.97 -22.07
N ALA A 494 -14.43 2.96 -22.34
CA ALA A 494 -15.34 4.01 -21.87
C ALA A 494 -15.52 3.92 -20.35
N CYS A 495 -15.58 2.71 -19.78
CA CYS A 495 -15.67 2.50 -18.34
C CYS A 495 -14.44 2.96 -17.56
N ARG A 496 -13.28 3.15 -18.23
CA ARG A 496 -12.04 3.63 -17.61
C ARG A 496 -11.77 5.13 -17.86
N GLN A 497 -12.64 5.82 -18.59
CA GLN A 497 -12.48 7.24 -18.86
C GLN A 497 -12.74 8.06 -17.60
N TYR A 498 -11.94 9.10 -17.42
CA TYR A 498 -12.09 10.07 -16.34
C TYR A 498 -13.51 10.65 -16.29
N HIS A 499 -14.16 10.58 -15.12
CA HIS A 499 -15.49 11.14 -14.90
C HIS A 499 -15.40 12.58 -14.39
N TYR A 500 -16.25 13.44 -14.95
CA TYR A 500 -16.37 14.84 -14.56
C TYR A 500 -17.61 15.04 -13.68
N ASN A 501 -17.42 15.60 -12.48
CA ASN A 501 -18.54 16.14 -11.70
C ASN A 501 -18.99 17.51 -12.23
N ILE A 502 -18.03 18.32 -12.68
CA ILE A 502 -18.25 19.68 -13.16
C ILE A 502 -17.47 19.83 -14.48
N PRO A 503 -18.04 20.50 -15.51
CA PRO A 503 -17.30 20.83 -16.71
C PRO A 503 -15.98 21.53 -16.37
N SER A 504 -14.86 20.92 -16.75
CA SER A 504 -13.52 21.45 -16.55
C SER A 504 -12.92 21.86 -17.89
N LEU A 505 -12.08 22.89 -17.88
CA LEU A 505 -11.27 23.29 -19.04
C LEU A 505 -10.13 22.30 -19.33
N THR A 506 -9.97 21.26 -18.51
CA THR A 506 -8.95 20.22 -18.68
C THR A 506 -9.50 19.01 -19.42
N ASN A 507 -8.86 18.69 -20.55
CA ASN A 507 -9.16 17.46 -21.28
C ASN A 507 -8.67 16.22 -20.52
N PRO A 508 -9.29 15.05 -20.73
CA PRO A 508 -8.77 13.80 -20.20
C PRO A 508 -7.39 13.53 -20.80
N CYS A 509 -6.44 13.10 -19.97
CA CYS A 509 -5.08 12.77 -20.36
C CYS A 509 -4.97 11.34 -20.90
N GLY A 510 -5.72 10.41 -20.32
CA GLY A 510 -5.55 8.97 -20.51
C GLY A 510 -4.20 8.50 -19.97
N ASN A 511 -3.42 7.84 -20.83
CA ASN A 511 -2.09 7.29 -20.50
C ASN A 511 -2.09 6.18 -19.43
N VAL A 512 -3.19 5.45 -19.32
CA VAL A 512 -3.30 4.20 -18.57
C VAL A 512 -3.77 3.11 -19.53
N ILE A 513 -3.24 1.90 -19.37
CA ILE A 513 -3.69 0.71 -20.08
C ILE A 513 -4.48 -0.15 -19.09
N ASP A 514 -5.64 -0.65 -19.52
CA ASP A 514 -6.41 -1.56 -18.69
C ASP A 514 -5.74 -2.95 -18.62
N GLY A 515 -5.10 -3.21 -17.48
CA GLY A 515 -4.42 -4.49 -17.21
C GLY A 515 -5.36 -5.69 -17.29
N ASP A 516 -6.61 -5.55 -16.84
CA ASP A 516 -7.59 -6.64 -16.85
C ASP A 516 -7.96 -7.02 -18.29
N LEU A 517 -8.08 -6.01 -19.16
CA LEU A 517 -8.35 -6.22 -20.58
C LEU A 517 -7.14 -6.85 -21.30
N ILE A 518 -5.93 -6.37 -21.00
CA ILE A 518 -4.71 -6.95 -21.57
C ILE A 518 -4.51 -8.40 -21.13
N GLN A 519 -4.81 -8.75 -19.88
CA GLN A 519 -4.73 -10.14 -19.42
C GLN A 519 -5.69 -11.07 -20.18
N ARG A 520 -6.86 -10.58 -20.64
CA ARG A 520 -7.76 -11.37 -21.50
C ARG A 520 -7.12 -11.78 -22.83
N TYR A 521 -6.08 -11.09 -23.29
CA TYR A 521 -5.29 -11.54 -24.45
C TYR A 521 -4.77 -12.97 -24.26
N LEU A 522 -4.45 -13.38 -23.02
CA LEU A 522 -3.98 -14.73 -22.74
C LEU A 522 -5.08 -15.78 -22.88
N LEU A 523 -6.35 -15.38 -22.72
CA LEU A 523 -7.52 -16.26 -22.69
C LEU A 523 -8.19 -16.46 -24.05
N ILE A 524 -7.96 -15.57 -25.02
CA ILE A 524 -8.56 -15.68 -26.35
C ILE A 524 -7.96 -16.85 -27.17
N PRO A 525 -8.72 -17.42 -28.13
CA PRO A 525 -8.23 -18.49 -29.00
C PRO A 525 -6.98 -18.08 -29.79
N HIS A 526 -6.12 -19.05 -30.11
CA HIS A 526 -4.83 -18.80 -30.77
C HIS A 526 -4.98 -18.06 -32.11
N ASP A 527 -5.97 -18.41 -32.93
CA ASP A 527 -6.18 -17.75 -34.23
C ASP A 527 -6.49 -16.26 -34.07
N VAL A 528 -7.28 -15.92 -33.05
CA VAL A 528 -7.60 -14.54 -32.68
C VAL A 528 -6.37 -13.82 -32.13
N LYS A 529 -5.53 -14.50 -31.33
CA LYS A 529 -4.24 -13.93 -30.86
C LYS A 529 -3.36 -13.51 -32.02
N VAL A 530 -3.25 -14.36 -33.06
CA VAL A 530 -2.48 -14.10 -34.27
C VAL A 530 -3.05 -12.91 -35.05
N GLU A 531 -4.37 -12.83 -35.19
CA GLU A 531 -5.02 -11.70 -35.87
C GLU A 531 -4.79 -10.37 -35.14
N VAL A 532 -4.99 -10.34 -33.82
CA VAL A 532 -4.73 -9.17 -32.97
C VAL A 532 -3.26 -8.76 -33.05
N ALA A 533 -2.32 -9.72 -32.98
CA ALA A 533 -0.89 -9.46 -33.09
C ALA A 533 -0.53 -8.86 -34.45
N LYS A 534 -1.06 -9.43 -35.54
CA LYS A 534 -0.86 -8.93 -36.91
C LYS A 534 -1.40 -7.51 -37.08
N LYS A 535 -2.62 -7.22 -36.58
CA LYS A 535 -3.19 -5.85 -36.59
C LYS A 535 -2.40 -4.87 -35.72
N SER A 536 -1.73 -5.37 -34.69
CA SER A 536 -0.91 -4.57 -33.79
C SER A 536 0.54 -4.39 -34.28
N GLY A 537 0.92 -5.02 -35.40
CA GLY A 537 2.28 -4.98 -35.94
C GLY A 537 3.32 -5.68 -35.05
N GLN A 538 2.89 -6.65 -34.24
CA GLN A 538 3.73 -7.33 -33.25
C GLN A 538 3.62 -8.85 -33.42
N SER A 539 4.59 -9.59 -32.88
CA SER A 539 4.49 -11.05 -32.78
C SER A 539 3.68 -11.44 -31.54
N VAL A 540 3.00 -12.58 -31.60
CA VAL A 540 2.26 -13.13 -30.44
C VAL A 540 3.20 -13.30 -29.24
N GLN A 541 4.41 -13.80 -29.48
CA GLN A 541 5.42 -13.99 -28.43
C GLN A 541 5.81 -12.65 -27.78
N SER A 542 6.02 -11.60 -28.56
CA SER A 542 6.39 -10.28 -28.02
C SER A 542 5.32 -9.72 -27.08
N ILE A 543 4.04 -9.88 -27.45
CA ILE A 543 2.93 -9.42 -26.60
C ILE A 543 2.87 -10.25 -25.31
N MET A 544 3.03 -11.58 -25.42
CA MET A 544 3.03 -12.46 -24.26
C MET A 544 4.22 -12.19 -23.32
N ASP A 545 5.40 -11.90 -23.88
CA ASP A 545 6.58 -11.52 -23.11
C ASP A 545 6.36 -10.19 -22.37
N ASP A 546 5.77 -9.18 -23.02
CA ASP A 546 5.43 -7.91 -22.38
C ASP A 546 4.44 -8.08 -21.20
N ILE A 547 3.43 -8.95 -21.37
CA ILE A 547 2.46 -9.25 -20.29
C ILE A 547 3.14 -9.99 -19.15
N ALA A 548 3.99 -10.98 -19.46
CA ALA A 548 4.72 -11.75 -18.46
C ALA A 548 5.70 -10.87 -17.67
N ASP A 549 6.39 -9.93 -18.35
CA ASP A 549 7.30 -8.98 -17.71
C ASP A 549 6.57 -8.07 -16.73
N ILE A 550 5.38 -7.56 -17.09
CA ILE A 550 4.56 -6.75 -16.17
C ILE A 550 4.12 -7.57 -14.96
N GLY A 551 3.65 -8.81 -15.16
CA GLY A 551 3.29 -9.71 -14.06
C GLY A 551 4.47 -9.95 -13.12
N ALA A 552 5.65 -10.24 -13.69
CA ALA A 552 6.88 -10.48 -12.95
C ALA A 552 7.34 -9.30 -12.08
N ILE A 553 7.05 -8.06 -12.49
CA ILE A 553 7.45 -6.82 -11.80
C ILE A 553 6.43 -6.43 -10.72
N SER A 554 5.15 -6.76 -10.92
CA SER A 554 4.02 -6.34 -10.07
C SER A 554 3.58 -7.38 -9.03
N LEU A 555 4.08 -8.62 -9.10
CA LEU A 555 3.79 -9.69 -8.13
C LEU A 555 4.62 -9.54 -6.84
N HIS A 556 4.09 -8.82 -5.86
CA HIS A 556 4.74 -8.59 -4.57
C HIS A 556 4.29 -9.50 -3.44
N PHE A 557 2.98 -9.78 -3.40
CA PHE A 557 2.29 -10.44 -2.30
C PHE A 557 1.92 -11.88 -2.64
#